data_AF-A0A059G6Q5-F1
#
_entry.id   AF-A0A059G6Q5-F1
#
_cell.length_a   1.000
_cell.length_b   1.000
_cell.length_c   1.000
_cell.angle_alpha   90.00
_cell.angle_beta   90.00
_cell.angle_gamma   90.00
#
_symmetry.space_group_name_H-M   'P 1'
#
loop_
_entity.id
_entity.type
_entity.pdbx_description
1 polymer ?
#
loop_
_entity_poly.entity_id
_entity_poly.type
_entity_poly.pdbx_seq_one_letter_code
_entity_poly.pdbx_strand_id
1 'polypeptide(L)'
;MMRFIPLLIVTGLFVLSLIGMEAAPWLVVFSGILGALVLLGLYDFFQSRHTLWRNFPIIAHIRWIAEELHPFLRSYIVESETEGRPFNNEQRALIYRRAKNVSSVEPFGSHLDIDKPPYE
;
A
#
# COMPACT_ATOMS: atom_id res chain seq x y z
N MET A 1 -0.83 19.12 14.18
CA MET A 1 0.65 19.13 14.22
C MET A 1 1.31 17.78 13.89
N MET A 2 0.60 16.65 13.83
CA MET A 2 1.24 15.31 13.68
C MET A 2 1.66 14.89 12.26
N ARG A 3 1.47 15.75 11.25
CA ARG A 3 1.60 15.41 9.83
C ARG A 3 3.05 15.26 9.35
N PHE A 4 3.94 16.11 9.83
CA PHE A 4 5.35 16.15 9.41
C PHE A 4 6.29 15.46 10.41
N ILE A 5 5.77 14.91 11.50
CA ILE A 5 6.54 14.12 12.48
C ILE A 5 7.38 13.03 11.81
N PRO A 6 6.85 12.24 10.86
CA PRO A 6 7.62 11.14 10.26
C PRO A 6 8.83 11.65 9.49
N LEU A 7 8.67 12.74 8.73
CA LEU A 7 9.76 13.38 7.98
C LEU A 7 10.82 13.96 8.93
N LEU A 8 10.41 14.56 10.05
CA LEU A 8 11.34 15.05 11.08
C LEU A 8 12.11 13.92 11.77
N ILE A 9 11.45 12.79 12.06
CA ILE A 9 12.11 11.61 12.65
C ILE A 9 13.13 11.04 11.67
N VAL A 10 12.74 10.84 10.40
CA VAL A 10 13.62 10.26 9.38
C VAL A 10 14.82 11.17 9.09
N THR A 11 14.62 12.48 9.02
CA THR A 11 15.73 13.45 8.88
C THR A 11 16.65 13.46 10.09
N GLY A 12 16.10 13.40 11.32
CA GLY A 12 16.92 13.28 12.53
C GLY A 12 17.74 11.99 12.57
N LEU A 13 17.13 10.85 12.22
CA LEU A 13 17.83 9.56 12.13
C LEU A 13 18.90 9.57 11.04
N PHE A 14 18.66 10.22 9.91
CA PHE A 14 19.67 10.37 8.85
C PHE A 14 20.90 11.13 9.35
N VAL A 15 20.69 12.26 10.04
CA VAL A 15 21.78 13.05 10.61
C VAL A 15 22.55 12.26 11.68
N LEU A 16 21.85 11.56 12.58
CA LEU A 16 22.48 10.69 13.57
C LEU A 16 23.28 9.56 12.92
N SER A 17 22.74 8.95 11.86
CA SER A 17 23.42 7.91 11.11
C SER A 17 24.69 8.40 10.43
N LEU A 18 24.73 9.66 9.96
CA LEU A 18 25.93 10.28 9.38
C LEU A 18 27.00 10.53 10.44
N ILE A 19 26.61 11.03 11.62
CA ILE A 19 27.54 11.30 12.73
C ILE A 19 28.16 10.00 13.26
N GLY A 20 27.38 8.90 13.30
CA GLY A 20 27.83 7.61 13.78
C GLY A 20 28.75 6.83 12.83
N MET A 21 28.94 7.29 11.58
CA MET A 21 29.71 6.56 10.56
C MET A 21 31.16 6.32 10.96
N GLU A 22 31.76 7.25 11.71
CA GLU A 22 33.13 7.14 12.22
C GLU A 22 33.32 5.93 13.15
N ALA A 23 32.28 5.57 13.93
CA ALA A 23 32.32 4.43 14.85
C ALA A 23 31.90 3.12 14.17
N ALA A 24 31.09 3.20 13.12
CA ALA A 24 30.44 2.05 12.50
C ALA A 24 30.30 2.26 10.98
N PRO A 25 31.32 1.89 10.18
CA PRO A 25 31.33 2.10 8.73
C PRO A 25 30.17 1.38 8.00
N TRP A 26 29.62 0.32 8.58
CA TRP A 26 28.46 -0.38 8.01
C TRP A 26 27.19 0.49 7.98
N LEU A 27 27.15 1.59 8.75
CA LEU A 27 26.07 2.57 8.71
C LEU A 27 25.98 3.32 7.36
N VAL A 28 26.99 3.23 6.47
CA VAL A 28 26.92 3.78 5.11
C VAL A 28 25.67 3.30 4.38
N VAL A 29 25.35 2.01 4.48
CA VAL A 29 24.18 1.42 3.80
C VAL A 29 22.89 1.98 4.40
N PHE A 30 22.82 2.08 5.73
CA PHE A 30 21.67 2.60 6.44
C PHE A 30 21.43 4.09 6.16
N SER A 31 22.52 4.87 6.12
CA SER A 31 22.49 6.28 5.74
C SER A 31 22.01 6.47 4.31
N GLY A 32 22.42 5.60 3.37
CA GLY A 32 21.91 5.62 1.99
C GLY A 32 20.39 5.45 1.92
N ILE A 33 19.84 4.48 2.66
CA ILE A 33 18.39 4.23 2.72
C ILE A 33 17.65 5.43 3.33
N LEU A 34 18.14 5.94 4.47
CA LEU A 34 17.54 7.08 5.14
C LEU A 34 17.61 8.34 4.28
N GLY A 35 18.73 8.58 3.60
CA GLY A 35 18.90 9.70 2.67
C GLY A 35 17.90 9.64 1.52
N ALA A 36 17.69 8.45 0.93
CA ALA A 36 16.67 8.26 -0.09
C ALA A 36 15.25 8.57 0.43
N LEU A 37 14.92 8.17 1.67
CA LEU A 37 13.64 8.48 2.30
C LEU A 37 13.48 9.99 2.58
N VAL A 38 14.55 10.68 2.98
CA VAL A 38 14.53 12.14 3.15
C VAL A 38 14.26 12.83 1.81
N LEU A 39 14.94 12.42 0.73
CA LEU A 39 14.74 12.98 -0.60
C LEU A 39 13.31 12.74 -1.11
N LEU A 40 12.77 11.54 -0.90
CA LEU A 40 11.38 11.21 -1.24
C LEU A 40 10.40 12.07 -0.43
N GLY A 41 10.63 12.24 0.87
CA GLY A 41 9.81 13.11 1.71
C GLY A 41 9.85 14.59 1.30
N LEU A 42 11.01 15.08 0.85
CA LEU A 42 11.13 16.43 0.28
C LEU A 42 10.38 16.54 -1.05
N TYR A 43 10.51 15.54 -1.92
CA TYR A 43 9.77 15.49 -3.18
C TYR A 43 8.25 15.51 -2.94
N ASP A 44 7.74 14.69 -2.02
CA ASP A 44 6.34 14.65 -1.61
C ASP A 44 5.83 16.03 -1.13
N PHE A 45 6.68 16.74 -0.37
CA PHE A 45 6.35 18.05 0.17
C PHE A 45 6.25 19.13 -0.93
N PHE A 46 7.15 19.11 -1.91
CA PHE A 46 7.15 20.09 -3.01
C PHE A 46 6.16 19.76 -4.13
N GLN A 47 5.82 18.49 -4.32
CA GLN A 47 4.88 18.08 -5.37
C GLN A 47 3.47 18.65 -5.11
N SER A 48 2.87 19.27 -6.12
CA SER A 48 1.52 19.85 -6.04
C SER A 48 0.41 18.91 -6.54
N ARG A 49 0.75 17.82 -7.23
CA ARG A 49 -0.23 16.94 -7.90
C ARG A 49 -0.95 15.95 -6.99
N HIS A 50 -0.35 15.55 -5.85
CA HIS A 50 -0.94 14.56 -4.95
C HIS A 50 -1.11 15.16 -3.55
N THR A 51 -2.35 15.53 -3.23
CA THR A 51 -2.69 16.21 -1.97
C THR A 51 -2.44 15.37 -0.73
N LEU A 52 -2.53 14.04 -0.84
CA LEU A 52 -2.26 13.14 0.29
C LEU A 52 -0.76 13.03 0.59
N TRP A 53 0.09 12.88 -0.43
CA TRP A 53 1.54 12.82 -0.27
C TRP A 53 2.10 14.13 0.30
N ARG A 54 1.59 15.27 -0.18
CA ARG A 54 1.97 16.59 0.35
C ARG A 54 1.61 16.79 1.82
N ASN A 55 0.47 16.26 2.25
CA ASN A 55 0.00 16.39 3.63
C ASN A 55 0.60 15.35 4.58
N PHE A 56 1.05 14.20 4.08
CA PHE A 56 1.65 13.12 4.86
C PHE A 56 2.85 12.54 4.10
N PRO A 57 3.97 13.28 4.03
CA PRO A 57 5.17 12.83 3.31
C PRO A 57 5.65 11.48 3.86
N ILE A 58 6.15 10.61 2.99
CA ILE A 58 6.61 9.25 3.31
C ILE A 58 5.47 8.30 3.73
N ILE A 59 4.71 8.62 4.78
CA ILE A 59 3.66 7.75 5.33
C ILE A 59 2.54 7.48 4.34
N ALA A 60 2.18 8.45 3.51
CA ALA A 60 1.08 8.25 2.58
C ALA A 60 1.33 7.02 1.68
N HIS A 61 2.56 6.74 1.26
CA HIS A 61 2.90 5.58 0.43
C HIS A 61 2.46 4.23 1.01
N ILE A 62 2.39 4.11 2.35
CA ILE A 62 1.93 2.88 3.03
C ILE A 62 0.52 2.48 2.57
N ARG A 63 -0.36 3.45 2.27
CA ARG A 63 -1.71 3.12 1.79
C ARG A 63 -1.70 2.35 0.47
N TRP A 64 -0.78 2.66 -0.43
CA TRP A 64 -0.70 2.04 -1.76
C TRP A 64 -0.10 0.65 -1.63
N ILE A 65 0.92 0.52 -0.78
CA ILE A 65 1.50 -0.78 -0.41
C ILE A 65 0.42 -1.67 0.24
N ALA A 66 -0.38 -1.12 1.15
CA ALA A 66 -1.47 -1.86 1.80
C ALA A 66 -2.57 -2.24 0.82
N GLU A 67 -2.88 -1.39 -0.17
CA GLU A 67 -3.87 -1.67 -1.22
C GLU A 67 -3.40 -2.79 -2.16
N GLU A 68 -2.11 -2.85 -2.47
CA GLU A 68 -1.49 -3.94 -3.25
C GLU A 68 -1.35 -5.23 -2.43
N LEU A 69 -1.09 -5.13 -1.12
CA LEU A 69 -0.95 -6.28 -0.22
C LEU A 69 -2.31 -6.88 0.17
N HIS A 70 -3.38 -6.09 0.11
CA HIS A 70 -4.75 -6.49 0.47
C HIS A 70 -5.20 -7.83 -0.12
N PRO A 71 -5.10 -8.10 -1.45
CA PRO A 71 -5.51 -9.38 -2.01
C PRO A 71 -4.73 -10.57 -1.42
N PHE A 72 -3.43 -10.43 -1.20
CA PHE A 72 -2.61 -11.51 -0.65
C PHE A 72 -2.99 -11.84 0.79
N LEU A 73 -3.11 -10.82 1.65
CA LEU A 73 -3.51 -11.02 3.06
C LEU A 73 -4.89 -11.66 3.18
N ARG A 74 -5.79 -11.32 2.25
CA ARG A 74 -7.13 -11.88 2.21
C ARG A 74 -7.11 -13.38 2.00
N SER A 75 -6.31 -13.90 1.05
CA SER A 75 -6.22 -15.34 0.81
C SER A 75 -5.79 -16.16 2.03
N TYR A 76 -4.98 -15.59 2.93
CA TYR A 76 -4.49 -16.31 4.12
C TYR A 76 -5.36 -16.12 5.37
N ILE A 77 -6.13 -15.02 5.46
CA ILE A 77 -6.91 -14.67 6.65
C ILE A 77 -8.42 -14.89 6.43
N VAL A 78 -8.89 -14.75 5.20
CA VAL A 78 -10.30 -14.78 4.81
C VAL A 78 -10.45 -15.65 3.56
N GLU A 79 -10.54 -16.95 3.78
CA GLU A 79 -10.75 -17.95 2.74
C GLU A 79 -12.20 -17.88 2.24
N SER A 80 -12.52 -16.98 1.29
CA SER A 80 -13.67 -17.07 0.36
C SER A 80 -13.95 -15.74 -0.39
N GLU A 81 -13.87 -15.74 -1.72
CA GLU A 81 -14.34 -14.65 -2.61
C GLU A 81 -15.87 -14.51 -2.66
N THR A 82 -16.59 -15.59 -2.33
CA THR A 82 -18.01 -15.80 -2.59
C THR A 82 -18.90 -15.64 -1.35
N GLU A 83 -18.34 -15.67 -0.13
CA GLU A 83 -19.10 -15.67 1.13
C GLU A 83 -19.49 -14.28 1.68
N GLY A 84 -19.23 -13.20 0.93
CA GLY A 84 -19.63 -11.85 1.34
C GLY A 84 -21.14 -11.60 1.20
N ARG A 85 -21.82 -11.21 2.29
CA ARG A 85 -23.22 -10.72 2.28
C ARG A 85 -23.28 -9.20 2.52
N PRO A 86 -24.21 -8.45 1.89
CA PRO A 86 -25.20 -8.86 0.89
C PRO A 86 -24.62 -9.05 -0.52
N PHE A 87 -23.43 -8.50 -0.79
CA PHE A 87 -22.70 -8.68 -2.06
C PHE A 87 -21.31 -9.24 -1.80
N ASN A 88 -20.95 -10.25 -2.59
CA ASN A 88 -19.64 -10.88 -2.53
C ASN A 88 -18.58 -9.99 -3.21
N ASN A 89 -17.31 -10.36 -3.12
CA ASN A 89 -16.23 -9.50 -3.61
C ASN A 89 -16.18 -9.45 -5.14
N GLU A 90 -16.45 -10.57 -5.80
CA GLU A 90 -16.54 -10.65 -7.27
C GLU A 90 -17.57 -9.68 -7.83
N GLN A 91 -18.76 -9.64 -7.23
CA GLN A 91 -19.84 -8.71 -7.63
C GLN A 91 -19.39 -7.25 -7.49
N ARG A 92 -18.71 -6.89 -6.39
CA ARG A 92 -18.20 -5.53 -6.18
C ARG A 92 -17.12 -5.20 -7.21
N ALA A 93 -16.19 -6.12 -7.46
CA ALA A 93 -15.12 -5.95 -8.43
C ALA A 93 -15.67 -5.75 -9.85
N LEU A 94 -16.68 -6.54 -10.24
CA LEU A 94 -17.38 -6.41 -11.51
C LEU A 94 -18.02 -5.02 -11.66
N ILE A 95 -18.72 -4.54 -10.63
CA ILE A 95 -19.34 -3.19 -10.64
C ILE A 95 -18.26 -2.11 -10.76
N TYR A 96 -17.15 -2.21 -10.02
CA TYR A 96 -16.04 -1.25 -10.10
C TYR A 96 -15.38 -1.22 -11.48
N ARG A 97 -15.13 -2.38 -12.10
CA ARG A 97 -14.57 -2.45 -13.46
C ARG A 97 -15.50 -1.75 -14.46
N ARG A 98 -16.81 -2.04 -14.41
CA ARG A 98 -17.82 -1.38 -15.25
C ARG A 98 -17.88 0.14 -15.02
N ALA A 99 -17.88 0.57 -13.76
CA ALA A 99 -17.94 1.99 -13.41
C ALA A 99 -16.69 2.77 -13.88
N LYS A 100 -15.52 2.11 -13.91
CA LYS A 100 -14.27 2.69 -14.43
C LYS A 100 -14.12 2.53 -15.96
N ASN A 101 -15.13 2.00 -16.65
CA ASN A 101 -15.10 1.73 -18.08
C ASN A 101 -13.93 0.82 -18.49
N VAL A 102 -13.58 -0.13 -17.61
CA VAL A 102 -12.58 -1.17 -17.82
C VAL A 102 -13.30 -2.45 -18.24
N SER A 103 -12.68 -3.26 -19.10
CA SER A 103 -13.25 -4.54 -19.53
C SER A 103 -13.69 -5.38 -18.33
N SER A 104 -14.96 -5.80 -18.35
CA SER A 104 -15.56 -6.66 -17.33
C SER A 104 -15.72 -8.10 -17.80
N VAL A 105 -14.97 -8.50 -18.85
CA VAL A 105 -15.02 -9.85 -19.42
C VAL A 105 -14.03 -10.71 -18.66
N GLU A 106 -14.53 -11.73 -17.95
CA GLU A 106 -13.75 -12.78 -17.30
C GLU A 106 -13.83 -14.06 -18.16
N PRO A 107 -12.80 -14.93 -18.20
CA PRO A 107 -12.87 -16.19 -18.93
C PRO A 107 -13.86 -17.15 -18.28
N PHE A 108 -14.30 -18.15 -19.06
CA PHE A 108 -15.31 -19.11 -18.64
C PHE A 108 -14.80 -19.97 -17.46
N GLY A 109 -15.56 -20.02 -16.37
CA GLY A 109 -15.23 -20.73 -15.14
C GLY A 109 -16.12 -20.27 -13.98
N SER A 110 -16.43 -21.15 -13.04
CA SER A 110 -17.16 -20.80 -11.81
C SER A 110 -16.22 -20.88 -10.62
N HIS A 111 -16.18 -19.83 -9.81
CA HIS A 111 -15.54 -19.86 -8.49
C HIS A 111 -16.49 -20.34 -7.38
N LEU A 112 -17.75 -20.64 -7.73
CA LEU A 112 -18.72 -21.24 -6.81
C LEU A 112 -18.44 -22.73 -6.69
N ASP A 113 -18.55 -23.22 -5.45
CA ASP A 113 -18.56 -24.65 -5.13
C ASP A 113 -19.93 -25.23 -5.53
N ILE A 114 -19.96 -25.91 -6.67
CA ILE A 114 -21.18 -26.46 -7.31
C ILE A 114 -21.55 -27.82 -6.68
N ASP A 115 -20.75 -28.33 -5.75
CA ASP A 115 -21.00 -29.58 -5.04
C ASP A 115 -21.59 -29.30 -3.63
N LYS A 116 -22.12 -28.09 -3.40
CA LYS A 116 -22.69 -27.66 -2.12
C LYS A 116 -24.03 -26.96 -2.31
N PRO A 117 -25.05 -27.27 -1.49
CA PRO A 117 -26.34 -26.59 -1.51
C PRO A 117 -26.19 -25.06 -1.38
N PRO A 118 -26.92 -24.26 -2.17
CA PRO A 118 -28.12 -24.59 -2.94
C PRO A 118 -27.87 -25.12 -4.36
N TYR A 119 -26.61 -25.37 -4.72
CA TYR A 119 -26.20 -25.84 -6.02
C TYR A 119 -25.87 -27.33 -5.89
N GLU A 120 -26.90 -28.17 -5.89
CA GLU A 120 -26.87 -29.63 -6.11
C GLU A 120 -28.21 -30.01 -6.74
#